data_AF-A0A958P7L2-F1
#
_entry.id   AF-A0A958P7L2-F1
#
_cell.length_a   1.000
_cell.length_b   1.000
_cell.length_c   1.000
_cell.angle_alpha   90.00
_cell.angle_beta   90.00
_cell.angle_gamma   90.00
#
_symmetry.space_group_name_H-M   'P 1'
#
loop_
_entity.id
_entity.type
_entity.pdbx_description
1 polymer ?
#
loop_
_entity_poly.entity_id
_entity_poly.type
_entity_poly.pdbx_seq_one_letter_code
_entity_poly.pdbx_strand_id
1 'polypeptide(L)'
;MTKLFQIKEMTSGGWFLLALSLLQISIVSCSPSPFRSDKSLTEASLKENTYYGSGECTPNAPLAQAQLHRLSNKEYIYVIQDLFGVALSAGMFPNPDKKGLSGFSNDITNFSTESALADQNIEAYFLLAAEVADKIMTENPQSVKSLGCGQNTEACFGEIVGNLALRLFRRPLGTLKGDTAPATYIELIKSRGADINEGLKLTLTSMLASPNFLYRTYGSFATPTNGQTDLTNFEIASRLAFFLWSSAPDPELLSSNLKIEAVLNSQISRMLQDARAQRLSQVFGNEWTSYADIMELELPAEFGVKQSLRPSAMEESKQFLHYIFTEGPRLMDLFDANYSFLNDQLADFYQVSGVQGENFRRVDNLGEQRGGMLTQMSILSVTNGPDLDTHPVRRGVWVVNEAMCLEIPDPPEGVD
;
A
#
# COMPACT_ATOMS: atom_id res chain seq x y z
N MET A 1 -3.70 -14.65 9.23
CA MET A 1 -2.56 -15.41 8.68
C MET A 1 -2.72 -16.93 8.75
N THR A 2 -3.47 -17.52 9.68
CA THR A 2 -3.74 -19.00 9.71
C THR A 2 -4.36 -19.56 8.42
N LYS A 3 -5.16 -18.75 7.70
CA LYS A 3 -5.67 -19.08 6.35
C LYS A 3 -4.70 -18.72 5.20
N LEU A 4 -3.68 -17.87 5.42
CA LEU A 4 -2.61 -17.64 4.44
C LEU A 4 -1.77 -18.92 4.23
N PHE A 5 -1.52 -19.66 5.32
CA PHE A 5 -0.71 -20.88 5.31
C PHE A 5 -1.45 -22.09 4.71
N GLN A 6 -2.74 -22.28 5.00
CA GLN A 6 -3.48 -23.47 4.53
C GLN A 6 -3.76 -23.50 3.02
N ILE A 7 -3.68 -22.36 2.35
CA ILE A 7 -4.25 -22.23 1.01
C ILE A 7 -3.19 -22.45 -0.09
N LYS A 8 -1.89 -22.21 0.16
CA LYS A 8 -0.82 -22.42 -0.85
C LYS A 8 -0.45 -23.89 -1.10
N GLU A 9 -0.78 -24.82 -0.21
CA GLU A 9 -0.39 -26.24 -0.36
C GLU A 9 -1.24 -27.05 -1.36
N MET A 10 -2.35 -26.52 -1.89
CA MET A 10 -3.31 -27.35 -2.64
C MET A 10 -3.13 -27.44 -4.16
N THR A 11 -2.31 -26.64 -4.84
CA THR A 11 -2.14 -26.82 -6.30
C THR A 11 -0.78 -26.39 -6.83
N SER A 12 -0.23 -27.20 -7.73
CA SER A 12 0.96 -26.98 -8.56
C SER A 12 0.77 -25.88 -9.62
N GLY A 13 0.21 -24.73 -9.22
CA GLY A 13 -0.06 -23.53 -10.04
C GLY A 13 -0.05 -22.28 -9.16
N GLY A 14 1.14 -21.91 -8.66
CA GLY A 14 1.39 -21.09 -7.47
C GLY A 14 1.12 -19.58 -7.51
N TRP A 15 0.06 -19.09 -8.16
CA TRP A 15 -0.26 -17.64 -8.20
C TRP A 15 -1.57 -17.26 -7.52
N PHE A 16 -2.42 -18.24 -7.25
CA PHE A 16 -3.85 -18.02 -7.05
C PHE A 16 -4.21 -17.34 -5.71
N LEU A 17 -3.32 -17.35 -4.71
CA LEU A 17 -3.74 -17.17 -3.30
C LEU A 17 -2.87 -16.20 -2.51
N LEU A 18 -1.68 -15.86 -3.01
CA LEU A 18 -0.83 -14.81 -2.46
C LEU A 18 -1.43 -13.42 -2.75
N ALA A 19 -1.91 -13.21 -3.98
CA ALA A 19 -2.66 -12.00 -4.32
C ALA A 19 -3.95 -11.92 -3.50
N LEU A 20 -4.72 -13.01 -3.40
CA LEU A 20 -6.03 -13.04 -2.73
C LEU A 20 -5.99 -12.91 -1.20
N SER A 21 -4.83 -13.16 -0.59
CA SER A 21 -4.66 -13.08 0.87
C SER A 21 -3.90 -11.84 1.34
N LEU A 22 -3.04 -11.27 0.50
CA LEU A 22 -2.40 -10.00 0.77
C LEU A 22 -3.24 -8.80 0.29
N LEU A 23 -4.01 -8.96 -0.80
CA LEU A 23 -5.17 -8.12 -1.05
C LEU A 23 -6.20 -8.47 0.00
N GLN A 24 -6.74 -7.49 0.70
CA GLN A 24 -8.04 -7.66 1.34
C GLN A 24 -9.20 -7.92 0.35
N ILE A 25 -8.95 -8.43 -0.87
CA ILE A 25 -9.99 -9.04 -1.71
C ILE A 25 -10.32 -10.40 -1.09
N SER A 26 -11.00 -10.32 0.05
CA SER A 26 -11.81 -11.35 0.64
C SER A 26 -12.81 -11.82 -0.41
N ILE A 27 -12.52 -12.93 -1.10
CA ILE A 27 -13.56 -13.89 -1.47
C ILE A 27 -14.09 -14.60 -0.20
N VAL A 28 -13.48 -14.35 0.97
CA VAL A 28 -13.95 -14.80 2.28
C VAL A 28 -13.72 -13.69 3.29
N SER A 29 -14.81 -13.05 3.73
CA SER A 29 -14.80 -12.08 4.83
C SER A 29 -14.30 -12.76 6.12
N CYS A 30 -13.05 -12.50 6.51
CA CYS A 30 -12.58 -12.67 7.87
C CYS A 30 -12.50 -11.27 8.51
N SER A 31 -13.38 -11.01 9.48
CA SER A 31 -13.28 -9.81 10.33
C SER A 31 -12.00 -9.87 11.17
N PRO A 32 -11.31 -8.74 11.42
CA PRO A 32 -10.46 -8.64 12.58
C PRO A 32 -11.33 -8.69 13.85
N SER A 33 -10.93 -9.50 14.82
CA SER A 33 -11.34 -9.33 16.23
C SER A 33 -10.73 -8.04 16.79
N PRO A 34 -11.24 -7.46 17.89
CA PRO A 34 -10.99 -6.07 18.23
C PRO A 34 -9.51 -5.86 18.56
N PHE A 35 -8.81 -5.08 17.74
CA PHE A 35 -7.46 -4.62 18.05
C PHE A 35 -7.53 -3.47 19.04
N ARG A 36 -6.79 -3.62 20.15
CA ARG A 36 -6.46 -2.63 21.18
C ARG A 36 -7.63 -2.19 22.08
N SER A 37 -7.77 -2.85 23.24
CA SER A 37 -8.40 -2.20 24.39
C SER A 37 -7.43 -1.16 24.95
N ASP A 38 -7.50 0.06 24.43
CA ASP A 38 -6.90 1.20 25.11
C ASP A 38 -7.67 1.40 26.43
N LYS A 39 -7.02 1.17 27.57
CA LYS A 39 -7.62 1.33 28.91
C LYS A 39 -8.08 2.78 29.21
N SER A 40 -7.79 3.73 28.31
CA SER A 40 -8.25 5.12 28.41
C SER A 40 -9.66 5.36 27.84
N LEU A 41 -10.24 4.40 27.11
CA LEU A 41 -11.58 4.51 26.55
C LEU A 41 -12.59 3.81 27.45
N THR A 42 -13.41 4.60 28.15
CA THR A 42 -14.48 4.08 29.02
C THR A 42 -15.46 3.22 28.21
N GLU A 43 -16.02 2.17 28.84
CA GLU A 43 -16.98 1.21 28.24
C GLU A 43 -18.17 1.86 27.50
N ALA A 44 -18.46 3.15 27.77
CA ALA A 44 -19.46 3.92 27.04
C ALA A 44 -19.05 4.24 25.59
N SER A 45 -17.77 4.48 25.32
CA SER A 45 -17.25 4.83 23.98
C SER A 45 -17.11 3.62 23.03
N LEU A 46 -17.00 2.40 23.59
CA LEU A 46 -16.93 1.15 22.82
C LEU A 46 -18.31 0.69 22.31
N LYS A 47 -19.41 1.22 22.86
CA LYS A 47 -20.78 0.83 22.47
C LYS A 47 -21.32 1.56 21.24
N GLU A 48 -20.73 2.68 20.84
CA GLU A 48 -21.25 3.47 19.69
C GLU A 48 -20.57 3.16 18.35
N ASN A 49 -19.45 2.42 18.30
CA ASN A 49 -18.71 2.18 17.05
C ASN A 49 -18.28 0.72 16.78
N THR A 50 -18.78 -0.26 17.53
CA THR A 50 -18.44 -1.68 17.30
C THR A 50 -19.43 -2.35 16.34
N TYR A 51 -19.27 -2.07 15.05
CA TYR A 51 -19.97 -2.77 13.96
C TYR A 51 -19.14 -3.96 13.41
N TYR A 52 -18.45 -4.69 14.28
CA TYR A 52 -17.69 -5.90 13.90
C TYR A 52 -18.38 -7.15 14.48
N GLY A 53 -19.31 -7.71 13.71
CA GLY A 53 -20.01 -8.95 14.06
C GLY A 53 -19.14 -10.18 13.86
N SER A 54 -19.20 -11.11 14.83
CA SER A 54 -18.62 -12.46 14.75
C SER A 54 -19.42 -13.35 13.79
N GLY A 55 -19.08 -13.33 12.50
CA GLY A 55 -19.71 -14.18 11.48
C GLY A 55 -18.81 -15.35 11.06
N GLU A 56 -19.37 -16.54 10.90
CA GLU A 56 -18.71 -17.70 10.28
C GLU A 56 -18.48 -17.45 8.77
N CYS A 57 -17.33 -17.90 8.25
CA CYS A 57 -16.97 -17.75 6.84
C CYS A 57 -17.78 -18.70 5.96
N THR A 58 -18.64 -18.19 5.09
CA THR A 58 -19.35 -18.99 4.07
C THR A 58 -18.92 -18.60 2.66
N PRO A 59 -18.93 -19.52 1.66
CA PRO A 59 -18.50 -19.23 0.27
C PRO A 59 -19.30 -18.13 -0.46
N ASN A 60 -20.42 -17.70 0.12
CA ASN A 60 -21.31 -16.64 -0.40
C ASN A 60 -21.45 -15.48 0.60
N ALA A 61 -20.56 -15.38 1.59
CA ALA A 61 -20.51 -14.23 2.48
C ALA A 61 -20.14 -12.98 1.66
N PRO A 62 -20.88 -11.86 1.76
CA PRO A 62 -20.58 -10.69 0.95
C PRO A 62 -19.15 -10.14 1.13
N LEU A 63 -18.64 -9.56 0.04
CA LEU A 63 -17.21 -9.40 -0.19
C LEU A 63 -16.54 -8.26 0.59
N ALA A 64 -17.30 -7.34 1.19
CA ALA A 64 -16.72 -6.21 1.91
C ALA A 64 -17.60 -5.68 3.05
N GLN A 65 -16.95 -5.37 4.18
CA GLN A 65 -17.41 -4.34 5.11
C GLN A 65 -17.06 -2.98 4.52
N ALA A 66 -17.84 -1.94 4.85
CA ALA A 66 -17.53 -0.58 4.41
C ALA A 66 -16.16 -0.15 4.97
N GLN A 67 -15.19 0.09 4.08
CA GLN A 67 -13.84 0.50 4.44
C GLN A 67 -13.53 1.85 3.82
N LEU A 68 -12.85 2.71 4.57
CA LEU A 68 -12.34 3.99 4.11
C LEU A 68 -10.83 3.99 4.33
N HIS A 69 -10.06 4.18 3.25
CA HIS A 69 -8.61 4.26 3.27
C HIS A 69 -8.21 5.66 2.80
N ARG A 70 -7.27 6.30 3.49
CA ARG A 70 -6.64 7.51 2.93
C ARG A 70 -5.45 7.08 2.10
N LEU A 71 -5.16 7.81 1.02
CA LEU A 71 -3.87 7.67 0.37
C LEU A 71 -2.75 8.00 1.35
N SER A 72 -1.75 7.10 1.45
CA SER A 72 -0.49 7.47 2.08
C SER A 72 0.26 8.48 1.20
N ASN A 73 1.23 9.18 1.77
CA ASN A 73 2.08 10.10 1.01
C ASN A 73 2.81 9.36 -0.11
N LYS A 74 3.29 8.13 0.14
CA LYS A 74 3.89 7.27 -0.90
C LYS A 74 2.90 6.94 -2.02
N GLU A 75 1.67 6.56 -1.67
CA GLU A 75 0.62 6.26 -2.66
C GLU A 75 0.30 7.51 -3.51
N TYR A 76 0.21 8.70 -2.90
CA TYR A 76 0.05 9.96 -3.64
C TYR A 76 1.20 10.18 -4.63
N ILE A 77 2.45 10.08 -4.16
CA ILE A 77 3.66 10.26 -4.98
C ILE A 77 3.62 9.34 -6.20
N TYR A 78 3.33 8.05 -6.00
CA TYR A 78 3.30 7.08 -7.09
C TYR A 78 2.15 7.31 -8.07
N VAL A 79 0.98 7.76 -7.60
CA VAL A 79 -0.11 8.15 -8.52
C VAL A 79 0.34 9.29 -9.42
N ILE A 80 0.98 10.33 -8.86
CA ILE A 80 1.44 11.47 -9.66
C ILE A 80 2.55 11.07 -10.64
N GLN A 81 3.49 10.25 -10.18
CA GLN A 81 4.57 9.74 -11.02
C GLN A 81 4.03 8.91 -12.19
N ASP A 82 3.09 7.99 -11.93
CA ASP A 82 2.59 7.08 -12.97
C ASP A 82 1.63 7.75 -13.95
N LEU A 83 0.82 8.70 -13.49
CA LEU A 83 -0.17 9.38 -14.34
C LEU A 83 0.46 10.53 -15.12
N PHE A 84 1.36 11.28 -14.47
CA PHE A 84 1.86 12.54 -15.01
C PHE A 84 3.35 12.53 -15.33
N GLY A 85 4.09 11.47 -14.97
CA GLY A 85 5.54 11.40 -15.20
C GLY A 85 6.33 12.41 -14.38
N VAL A 86 5.76 12.90 -13.28
CA VAL A 86 6.35 13.94 -12.42
C VAL A 86 6.77 13.33 -11.10
N ALA A 87 8.04 13.51 -10.73
CA ALA A 87 8.57 13.03 -9.47
C ALA A 87 8.28 14.03 -8.35
N LEU A 88 7.69 13.55 -7.25
CA LEU A 88 7.44 14.34 -6.04
C LEU A 88 8.42 13.95 -4.93
N SER A 89 8.74 14.91 -4.08
CA SER A 89 9.58 14.67 -2.90
C SER A 89 8.72 14.46 -1.64
N ALA A 90 9.17 13.59 -0.74
CA ALA A 90 8.45 13.33 0.52
C ALA A 90 8.32 14.59 1.41
N GLY A 91 9.25 15.54 1.28
CA GLY A 91 9.25 16.79 2.07
C GLY A 91 8.17 17.80 1.68
N MET A 92 7.43 17.57 0.58
CA MET A 92 6.30 18.42 0.19
C MET A 92 5.05 18.17 1.04
N PHE A 93 4.97 17.01 1.70
CA PHE A 93 3.75 16.62 2.41
C PHE A 93 3.70 17.27 3.79
N PRO A 94 2.55 17.84 4.18
CA PRO A 94 2.45 18.64 5.40
C PRO A 94 2.60 17.81 6.68
N ASN A 95 2.24 16.52 6.63
CA ASN A 95 2.35 15.61 7.76
C ASN A 95 2.92 14.26 7.30
N PRO A 96 3.83 13.63 8.08
CA PRO A 96 4.23 12.25 7.83
C PRO A 96 3.05 11.31 8.08
N ASP A 97 3.00 10.22 7.33
CA ASP A 97 2.03 9.15 7.60
C ASP A 97 2.36 8.49 8.94
N LYS A 98 1.33 8.08 9.70
CA LYS A 98 1.51 7.17 10.84
C LYS A 98 0.65 5.92 10.66
N LYS A 99 1.17 4.80 11.15
CA LYS A 99 0.48 3.51 11.15
C LYS A 99 -0.79 3.57 12.00
N GLY A 100 -1.91 3.08 11.47
CA GLY A 100 -3.15 2.90 12.22
C GLY A 100 -3.14 1.65 13.11
N LEU A 101 -4.30 1.28 13.64
CA LEU A 101 -4.47 0.08 14.48
C LEU A 101 -4.11 -1.21 13.75
N SER A 102 -4.23 -1.23 12.41
CA SER A 102 -3.79 -2.37 11.59
C SER A 102 -2.28 -2.46 11.40
N GLY A 103 -1.49 -1.45 11.82
CA GLY A 103 -0.06 -1.39 11.55
C GLY A 103 0.32 -0.81 10.18
N PHE A 104 -0.64 -0.34 9.38
CA PHE A 104 -0.38 0.25 8.06
C PHE A 104 -0.66 1.75 8.02
N SER A 105 0.16 2.48 7.26
CA SER A 105 0.07 3.94 7.10
C SER A 105 -1.16 4.47 6.35
N ASN A 106 -1.86 3.64 5.60
CA ASN A 106 -3.09 3.99 4.86
C ASN A 106 -4.40 3.66 5.60
N ASP A 107 -4.29 3.24 6.87
CA ASP A 107 -5.42 2.94 7.75
C ASP A 107 -6.04 4.22 8.33
N ILE A 108 -7.36 4.34 8.22
CA ILE A 108 -8.09 5.51 8.69
C ILE A 108 -8.14 5.65 10.21
N THR A 109 -7.91 4.59 10.99
CA THR A 109 -8.03 4.64 12.46
C THR A 109 -7.09 5.66 13.11
N ASN A 110 -5.95 5.95 12.49
CA ASN A 110 -5.03 7.00 12.92
C ASN A 110 -5.55 8.44 12.66
N PHE A 111 -6.56 8.59 11.80
CA PHE A 111 -7.18 9.88 11.45
C PHE A 111 -8.36 10.23 12.36
N SER A 112 -8.69 9.37 13.33
CA SER A 112 -9.77 9.61 14.29
C SER A 112 -9.42 10.59 15.41
N THR A 113 -8.18 11.06 15.49
CA THR A 113 -7.81 12.18 16.37
C THR A 113 -8.06 13.50 15.63
N GLU A 114 -8.62 14.48 16.35
CA GLU A 114 -9.09 15.83 15.96
C GLU A 114 -8.22 16.62 14.95
N SER A 115 -7.00 16.17 14.66
CA SER A 115 -6.05 16.78 13.74
C SER A 115 -6.38 16.57 12.25
N ALA A 116 -6.82 15.40 11.80
CA ALA A 116 -6.92 15.09 10.36
C ALA A 116 -7.89 15.99 9.57
N LEU A 117 -8.97 16.44 10.24
CA LEU A 117 -9.98 17.34 9.71
C LEU A 117 -9.85 18.77 10.26
N ALA A 118 -8.78 19.08 11.00
CA ALA A 118 -8.52 20.44 11.43
C ALA A 118 -8.32 21.34 10.20
N ASP A 119 -8.85 22.56 10.24
CA ASP A 119 -8.83 23.51 9.11
C ASP A 119 -7.42 23.70 8.53
N GLN A 120 -6.40 23.68 9.37
CA GLN A 120 -4.99 23.79 8.98
C GLN A 120 -4.53 22.65 8.05
N ASN A 121 -5.03 21.43 8.24
CA ASN A 121 -4.68 20.30 7.40
C ASN A 121 -5.37 20.38 6.04
N ILE A 122 -6.62 20.84 6.00
CA ILE A 122 -7.36 21.02 4.74
C ILE A 122 -6.65 22.06 3.85
N GLU A 123 -6.28 23.20 4.42
CA GLU A 123 -5.53 24.24 3.71
C GLU A 123 -4.18 23.72 3.21
N ALA A 124 -3.43 22.99 4.05
CA ALA A 124 -2.14 22.44 3.67
C ALA A 124 -2.23 21.43 2.51
N TYR A 125 -3.25 20.55 2.49
CA TYR A 125 -3.47 19.63 1.37
C TYR A 125 -3.92 20.36 0.09
N PHE A 126 -4.66 21.47 0.22
CA PHE A 126 -5.00 22.30 -0.94
C PHE A 126 -3.76 22.99 -1.53
N LEU A 127 -2.88 23.54 -0.68
CA LEU A 127 -1.62 24.14 -1.11
C LEU A 127 -0.69 23.10 -1.76
N LEU A 128 -0.58 21.89 -1.18
CA LEU A 128 0.14 20.78 -1.79
C LEU A 128 -0.44 20.44 -3.16
N ALA A 129 -1.77 20.33 -3.28
CA ALA A 129 -2.41 20.05 -4.56
C ALA A 129 -2.13 21.15 -5.60
N ALA A 130 -2.08 22.42 -5.19
CA ALA A 130 -1.75 23.54 -6.06
C ALA A 130 -0.29 23.50 -6.53
N GLU A 131 0.65 23.20 -5.63
CA GLU A 131 2.07 23.04 -5.96
C GLU A 131 2.30 21.84 -6.89
N VAL A 132 1.65 20.70 -6.63
CA VAL A 132 1.72 19.52 -7.49
C VAL A 132 1.12 19.81 -8.87
N ALA A 133 -0.04 20.48 -8.95
CA ALA A 133 -0.65 20.86 -10.22
C ALA A 133 0.24 21.82 -11.02
N ASP A 134 0.87 22.79 -10.36
CA ASP A 134 1.84 23.69 -10.98
C ASP A 134 3.03 22.93 -11.56
N LYS A 135 3.60 21.99 -10.78
CA LYS A 135 4.71 21.14 -11.20
C LYS A 135 4.33 20.26 -12.39
N ILE A 136 3.14 19.66 -12.39
CA ILE A 136 2.61 18.87 -13.53
C ILE A 136 2.53 19.74 -14.79
N MET A 137 1.93 20.92 -14.69
CA MET A 137 1.73 21.80 -15.84
C MET A 137 3.02 22.45 -16.33
N THR A 138 4.04 22.55 -15.48
CA THR A 138 5.37 23.08 -15.84
C THR A 138 6.27 22.01 -16.44
N GLU A 139 6.36 20.83 -15.82
CA GLU A 139 7.33 19.79 -16.21
C GLU A 139 6.78 18.86 -17.30
N ASN A 140 5.50 18.50 -17.24
CA ASN A 140 4.89 17.60 -18.22
C ASN A 140 3.41 17.92 -18.50
N PRO A 141 3.07 19.10 -19.04
CA PRO A 141 1.70 19.47 -19.35
C PRO A 141 1.02 18.54 -20.36
N GLN A 142 1.80 17.84 -21.20
CA GLN A 142 1.25 16.90 -22.19
C GLN A 142 0.61 15.67 -21.55
N SER A 143 1.04 15.28 -20.35
CA SER A 143 0.41 14.18 -19.61
C SER A 143 -1.08 14.42 -19.29
N VAL A 144 -1.48 15.69 -19.14
CA VAL A 144 -2.88 16.08 -18.90
C VAL A 144 -3.62 16.24 -20.22
N LYS A 145 -2.97 16.88 -21.20
CA LYS A 145 -3.56 17.20 -22.51
C LYS A 145 -3.86 15.96 -23.35
N SER A 146 -3.00 14.94 -23.23
CA SER A 146 -3.17 13.65 -23.91
C SER A 146 -4.32 12.81 -23.36
N LEU A 147 -4.92 13.19 -22.22
CA LEU A 147 -6.13 12.55 -21.70
C LEU A 147 -7.42 13.01 -22.41
N GLY A 148 -7.36 13.98 -23.32
CA GLY A 148 -8.49 14.37 -24.16
C GLY A 148 -8.41 13.79 -25.57
N CYS A 149 -9.22 14.32 -26.49
CA CYS A 149 -9.17 13.98 -27.92
C CYS A 149 -7.91 14.47 -28.67
N GLY A 150 -6.77 14.63 -27.99
CA GLY A 150 -5.49 15.06 -28.56
C GLY A 150 -5.41 16.55 -28.91
N GLN A 151 -6.43 17.35 -28.56
CA GLN A 151 -6.48 18.80 -28.77
C GLN A 151 -6.91 19.51 -27.48
N ASN A 152 -6.38 20.72 -27.24
CA ASN A 152 -6.80 21.57 -26.12
C ASN A 152 -7.90 22.53 -26.55
N THR A 153 -9.04 21.97 -26.94
CA THR A 153 -10.22 22.75 -27.32
C THR A 153 -11.35 22.47 -26.34
N GLU A 154 -12.29 23.40 -26.25
CA GLU A 154 -13.47 23.26 -25.38
C GLU A 154 -14.22 21.94 -25.63
N ALA A 155 -14.23 21.45 -26.87
CA ALA A 155 -14.83 20.18 -27.24
C ALA A 155 -14.17 18.97 -26.56
N CYS A 156 -12.87 19.03 -26.25
CA CYS A 156 -12.13 17.94 -25.60
C CYS A 156 -12.15 18.01 -24.06
N PHE A 157 -12.62 19.10 -23.44
CA PHE A 157 -12.56 19.26 -21.98
C PHE A 157 -13.35 18.19 -21.23
N GLY A 158 -14.48 17.74 -21.77
CA GLY A 158 -15.26 16.66 -21.16
C GLY A 158 -14.49 15.34 -21.11
N GLU A 159 -13.72 15.03 -22.15
CA GLU A 159 -12.90 13.81 -22.20
C GLU A 159 -11.71 13.89 -21.25
N ILE A 160 -11.03 15.05 -21.20
CA ILE A 160 -9.94 15.31 -20.24
C ILE A 160 -10.43 15.10 -18.80
N VAL A 161 -11.54 15.75 -18.43
CA VAL A 161 -12.12 15.65 -17.08
C VAL A 161 -12.58 14.22 -16.77
N GLY A 162 -13.22 13.54 -17.74
CA GLY A 162 -13.67 12.17 -17.58
C GLY A 162 -12.52 11.19 -17.34
N ASN A 163 -11.46 11.28 -18.15
CA ASN A 163 -10.28 10.43 -18.03
C ASN A 163 -9.45 10.74 -16.78
N LEU A 164 -9.32 12.02 -16.40
CA LEU A 164 -8.73 12.40 -15.12
C LEU A 164 -9.50 11.79 -13.96
N ALA A 165 -10.83 11.88 -13.95
CA ALA A 165 -11.62 11.33 -12.86
C ALA A 165 -11.55 9.80 -12.80
N LEU A 166 -11.58 9.12 -13.95
CA LEU A 166 -11.41 7.67 -14.02
C LEU A 166 -10.11 7.19 -13.37
N ARG A 167 -9.03 7.96 -13.49
CA ARG A 167 -7.72 7.61 -12.93
C ARG A 167 -7.55 8.14 -11.49
N LEU A 168 -7.85 9.42 -11.25
CA LEU A 168 -7.68 10.08 -9.96
C LEU A 168 -8.72 9.64 -8.93
N PHE A 169 -10.00 9.54 -9.32
CA PHE A 169 -11.06 9.10 -8.41
C PHE A 169 -11.34 7.60 -8.52
N ARG A 170 -10.64 6.91 -9.44
CA ARG A 170 -10.75 5.47 -9.72
C ARG A 170 -12.15 5.04 -10.18
N ARG A 171 -12.96 5.97 -10.69
CA ARG A 171 -14.35 5.76 -11.13
C ARG A 171 -14.85 6.96 -11.97
N PRO A 172 -15.94 6.81 -12.73
CA PRO A 172 -16.57 7.94 -13.41
C PRO A 172 -17.17 8.97 -12.42
N LEU A 173 -17.13 10.25 -12.80
CA LEU A 173 -17.79 11.32 -12.04
C LEU A 173 -19.30 11.13 -11.93
N GLY A 174 -19.88 11.65 -10.85
CA GLY A 174 -21.33 11.62 -10.62
C GLY A 174 -21.86 10.26 -10.20
N THR A 175 -20.98 9.27 -9.98
CA THR A 175 -21.39 7.96 -9.47
C THR A 175 -21.62 7.96 -7.95
N LEU A 176 -21.04 8.91 -7.20
CA LEU A 176 -21.29 9.05 -5.76
C LEU A 176 -22.11 10.29 -5.41
N LYS A 177 -22.90 10.13 -4.34
CA LYS A 177 -23.65 11.23 -3.74
C LYS A 177 -22.66 12.26 -3.18
N GLY A 178 -22.80 13.51 -3.63
CA GLY A 178 -21.90 14.61 -3.25
C GLY A 178 -20.75 14.85 -4.22
N ASP A 179 -20.61 14.02 -5.25
CA ASP A 179 -19.68 14.31 -6.33
C ASP A 179 -20.09 15.54 -7.12
N THR A 180 -19.09 16.33 -7.46
CA THR A 180 -19.25 17.41 -8.42
C THR A 180 -19.52 16.84 -9.82
N ALA A 181 -20.45 17.45 -10.54
CA ALA A 181 -20.71 17.09 -11.93
C ALA A 181 -19.49 17.44 -12.82
N PRO A 182 -19.25 16.70 -13.92
CA PRO A 182 -18.21 17.04 -14.90
C PRO A 182 -18.24 18.50 -15.35
N ALA A 183 -19.44 19.08 -15.47
CA ALA A 183 -19.64 20.47 -15.86
C ALA A 183 -18.86 21.46 -14.97
N THR A 184 -18.78 21.25 -13.66
CA THR A 184 -18.07 22.18 -12.77
C THR A 184 -16.56 22.19 -13.03
N TYR A 185 -15.95 21.02 -13.25
CA TYR A 185 -14.53 20.94 -13.61
C TYR A 185 -14.26 21.51 -15.01
N ILE A 186 -15.20 21.34 -15.94
CA ILE A 186 -15.13 21.95 -17.28
C ILE A 186 -15.18 23.49 -17.16
N GLU A 187 -16.06 24.03 -16.32
CA GLU A 187 -16.14 25.48 -16.08
C GLU A 187 -14.88 26.04 -15.40
N LEU A 188 -14.20 25.27 -14.55
CA LEU A 188 -12.87 25.67 -14.02
C LEU A 188 -11.85 25.85 -15.14
N ILE A 189 -11.84 24.95 -16.15
CA ILE A 189 -10.95 25.10 -17.32
C ILE A 189 -11.28 26.39 -18.08
N LYS A 190 -12.57 26.71 -18.26
CA LYS A 190 -13.02 27.90 -18.99
C LYS A 190 -12.84 29.21 -18.22
N SER A 191 -12.76 29.15 -16.88
CA SER A 191 -12.76 30.33 -16.01
C SER A 191 -11.60 31.30 -16.27
N ARG A 192 -10.54 30.85 -16.93
CA ARG A 192 -9.35 31.63 -17.29
C ARG A 192 -9.36 32.10 -18.76
N GLY A 193 -10.49 31.96 -19.45
CA GLY A 193 -10.66 32.43 -20.82
C GLY A 193 -9.69 31.77 -21.79
N ALA A 194 -8.79 32.56 -22.39
CA ALA A 194 -7.83 32.07 -23.38
C ALA A 194 -6.68 31.24 -22.77
N ASP A 195 -6.42 31.34 -21.46
CA ASP A 195 -5.37 30.57 -20.81
C ASP A 195 -5.88 29.21 -20.32
N ILE A 196 -5.95 28.27 -21.26
CA ILE A 196 -6.39 26.89 -21.01
C ILE A 196 -5.44 26.17 -20.06
N ASN A 197 -4.14 26.50 -20.05
CA ASN A 197 -3.19 25.82 -19.16
C ASN A 197 -3.45 26.20 -17.70
N GLU A 198 -3.70 27.47 -17.42
CA GLU A 198 -4.07 27.92 -16.07
C GLU A 198 -5.43 27.33 -15.64
N GLY A 199 -6.39 27.23 -16.57
CA GLY A 199 -7.65 26.52 -16.34
C GLY A 199 -7.46 25.04 -15.97
N LEU A 200 -6.62 24.31 -16.72
CA LEU A 200 -6.27 22.92 -16.44
C LEU A 200 -5.54 22.77 -15.09
N LYS A 201 -4.64 23.70 -14.76
CA LYS A 201 -3.98 23.74 -13.45
C LYS A 201 -5.00 23.87 -12.33
N LEU A 202 -5.95 24.80 -12.42
CA LEU A 202 -7.02 24.94 -11.41
C LEU A 202 -7.87 23.68 -11.28
N THR A 203 -8.20 23.04 -12.40
CA THR A 203 -8.93 21.76 -12.39
C THR A 203 -8.14 20.67 -11.70
N LEU A 204 -6.84 20.53 -11.99
CA LEU A 204 -5.96 19.57 -11.31
C LEU A 204 -5.86 19.86 -9.82
N THR A 205 -5.64 21.11 -9.42
CA THR A 205 -5.62 21.52 -8.01
C THR A 205 -6.89 21.08 -7.30
N SER A 206 -8.06 21.35 -7.89
CA SER A 206 -9.35 20.98 -7.32
C SER A 206 -9.54 19.47 -7.22
N MET A 207 -9.12 18.70 -8.22
CA MET A 207 -9.23 17.24 -8.21
C MET A 207 -8.25 16.60 -7.22
N LEU A 208 -7.02 17.07 -7.14
CA LEU A 208 -5.97 16.57 -6.23
C LEU A 208 -6.22 16.93 -4.76
N ALA A 209 -6.95 18.01 -4.48
CA ALA A 209 -7.40 18.35 -3.13
C ALA A 209 -8.73 17.64 -2.75
N SER A 210 -9.39 16.98 -3.70
CA SER A 210 -10.72 16.39 -3.46
C SER A 210 -10.65 15.17 -2.54
N PRO A 211 -11.61 15.00 -1.62
CA PRO A 211 -11.76 13.75 -0.87
C PRO A 211 -11.89 12.51 -1.77
N ASN A 212 -12.46 12.65 -2.98
CA ASN A 212 -12.56 11.56 -3.95
C ASN A 212 -11.21 11.06 -4.45
N PHE A 213 -10.18 11.90 -4.39
CA PHE A 213 -8.80 11.51 -4.69
C PHE A 213 -8.07 11.08 -3.42
N LEU A 214 -8.14 11.87 -2.35
CA LEU A 214 -7.41 11.61 -1.10
C LEU A 214 -7.87 10.35 -0.38
N TYR A 215 -9.12 9.93 -0.57
CA TYR A 215 -9.69 8.75 0.08
C TYR A 215 -10.18 7.72 -0.95
N ARG A 216 -10.17 6.47 -0.52
CA ARG A 216 -10.67 5.30 -1.24
C ARG A 216 -11.72 4.62 -0.37
N THR A 217 -12.93 4.52 -0.87
CA THR A 217 -14.06 3.85 -0.23
C THR A 217 -14.32 2.51 -0.88
N TYR A 218 -14.61 1.50 -0.07
CA TYR A 218 -14.98 0.16 -0.52
C TYR A 218 -16.25 -0.28 0.18
N GLY A 219 -17.19 -0.87 -0.56
CA GLY A 219 -18.40 -1.47 0.00
C GLY A 219 -19.42 -0.45 0.52
N SER A 220 -19.23 0.84 0.27
CA SER A 220 -20.14 1.90 0.74
C SER A 220 -21.37 2.13 -0.16
N PHE A 221 -21.52 1.36 -1.25
CA PHE A 221 -22.41 1.71 -2.37
C PHE A 221 -23.59 0.76 -2.60
N ALA A 222 -23.65 -0.40 -1.95
CA ALA A 222 -24.83 -1.25 -2.02
C ALA A 222 -25.64 -1.16 -0.71
N THR A 223 -26.96 -1.32 -0.80
CA THR A 223 -27.77 -1.58 0.39
C THR A 223 -27.26 -2.89 1.01
N PRO A 224 -26.78 -2.88 2.27
CA PRO A 224 -26.23 -4.08 2.88
C PRO A 224 -27.29 -5.17 2.92
N THR A 225 -27.01 -6.34 2.34
CA THR A 225 -27.81 -7.54 2.61
C THR A 225 -27.10 -8.27 3.73
N ASN A 226 -27.69 -8.31 4.93
CA ASN A 226 -27.04 -8.81 6.15
C ASN A 226 -25.74 -8.06 6.53
N GLY A 227 -25.69 -6.73 6.34
CA GLY A 227 -24.57 -5.88 6.78
C GLY A 227 -23.35 -5.88 5.86
N GLN A 228 -23.52 -6.28 4.59
CA GLN A 228 -22.42 -6.73 3.75
C GLN A 228 -22.77 -6.45 2.26
N THR A 229 -21.80 -5.97 1.46
CA THR A 229 -22.03 -5.42 0.08
C THR A 229 -21.06 -5.99 -0.96
N ASP A 230 -21.54 -6.16 -2.20
CA ASP A 230 -20.68 -6.56 -3.32
C ASP A 230 -19.85 -5.38 -3.81
N LEU A 231 -18.56 -5.63 -4.07
CA LEU A 231 -17.69 -4.62 -4.69
C LEU A 231 -18.05 -4.41 -6.17
N THR A 232 -18.00 -3.15 -6.58
CA THR A 232 -18.03 -2.74 -7.98
C THR A 232 -16.71 -3.11 -8.67
N ASN A 233 -16.73 -3.16 -10.00
CA ASN A 233 -15.53 -3.42 -10.80
C ASN A 233 -14.43 -2.38 -10.53
N PHE A 234 -14.82 -1.11 -10.37
CA PHE A 234 -13.90 -0.01 -10.06
C PHE A 234 -13.26 -0.14 -8.67
N GLU A 235 -14.02 -0.58 -7.67
CA GLU A 235 -13.47 -0.87 -6.34
C GLU A 235 -12.48 -2.04 -6.38
N ILE A 236 -12.78 -3.12 -7.11
CA ILE A 236 -11.85 -4.25 -7.29
C ILE A 236 -10.55 -3.76 -7.98
N ALA A 237 -10.66 -2.99 -9.06
CA ALA A 237 -9.52 -2.41 -9.77
C ALA A 237 -8.67 -1.52 -8.86
N SER A 238 -9.31 -0.64 -8.09
CA SER A 238 -8.65 0.25 -7.14
C SER A 238 -7.92 -0.54 -6.06
N ARG A 239 -8.56 -1.56 -5.46
CA ARG A 239 -7.91 -2.40 -4.43
C ARG A 239 -6.69 -3.11 -4.99
N LEU A 240 -6.82 -3.68 -6.19
CA LEU A 240 -5.74 -4.40 -6.84
C LEU A 240 -4.54 -3.50 -7.17
N ALA A 241 -4.80 -2.33 -7.76
CA ALA A 241 -3.76 -1.38 -8.15
C ALA A 241 -2.99 -0.80 -6.96
N PHE A 242 -3.69 -0.38 -5.91
CA PHE A 242 -3.02 0.19 -4.74
C PHE A 242 -2.28 -0.85 -3.91
N PHE A 243 -2.72 -2.10 -3.92
CA PHE A 243 -1.99 -3.15 -3.25
C PHE A 243 -0.73 -3.56 -4.02
N LEU A 244 -0.84 -3.86 -5.33
CA LEU A 244 0.29 -4.35 -6.12
C LEU A 244 1.26 -3.24 -6.56
N TRP A 245 0.76 -2.05 -6.86
CA TRP A 245 1.53 -0.95 -7.44
C TRP A 245 1.56 0.30 -6.58
N SER A 246 0.85 0.32 -5.44
CA SER A 246 0.70 1.50 -4.58
C SER A 246 0.30 2.75 -5.36
N SER A 247 -0.51 2.58 -6.40
CA SER A 247 -0.84 3.62 -7.38
C SER A 247 -2.23 3.38 -7.98
N ALA A 248 -2.68 4.33 -8.79
CA ALA A 248 -3.98 4.29 -9.44
C ALA A 248 -4.04 3.20 -10.53
N PRO A 249 -5.22 2.58 -10.73
CA PRO A 249 -5.41 1.56 -11.76
C PRO A 249 -5.14 2.14 -13.16
N ASP A 250 -4.59 1.32 -14.05
CA ASP A 250 -4.40 1.70 -15.45
C ASP A 250 -5.69 1.50 -16.27
N PRO A 251 -5.77 2.04 -17.50
CA PRO A 251 -6.98 1.92 -18.32
C PRO A 251 -7.37 0.48 -18.65
N GLU A 252 -6.40 -0.42 -18.80
CA GLU A 252 -6.65 -1.85 -19.06
C GLU A 252 -7.34 -2.50 -17.86
N LEU A 253 -6.88 -2.22 -16.64
CA LEU A 253 -7.49 -2.75 -15.42
C LEU A 253 -8.89 -2.17 -15.18
N LEU A 254 -9.09 -0.87 -15.44
CA LEU A 254 -10.38 -0.20 -15.27
C LEU A 254 -11.46 -0.71 -16.26
N SER A 255 -11.06 -1.13 -17.45
CA SER A 255 -11.97 -1.61 -18.51
C SER A 255 -12.22 -3.12 -18.45
N SER A 256 -11.40 -3.87 -17.73
CA SER A 256 -11.54 -5.32 -17.56
C SER A 256 -12.73 -5.69 -16.67
N ASN A 257 -13.42 -6.79 -16.97
CA ASN A 257 -14.47 -7.33 -16.09
C ASN A 257 -13.85 -8.22 -14.99
N LEU A 258 -13.41 -7.59 -13.90
CA LEU A 258 -12.71 -8.21 -12.78
C LEU A 258 -13.59 -9.08 -11.88
N LYS A 259 -14.90 -9.14 -12.17
CA LYS A 259 -15.80 -10.13 -11.54
C LYS A 259 -15.68 -11.51 -12.17
N ILE A 260 -15.03 -11.62 -13.33
CA ILE A 260 -14.71 -12.90 -13.96
C ILE A 260 -13.33 -13.35 -13.45
N GLU A 261 -13.29 -14.47 -12.75
CA GLU A 261 -12.09 -15.01 -12.10
C GLU A 261 -10.91 -15.16 -13.08
N ALA A 262 -11.14 -15.70 -14.28
CA ALA A 262 -10.10 -15.83 -15.29
C ALA A 262 -9.51 -14.48 -15.74
N VAL A 263 -10.35 -13.44 -15.83
CA VAL A 263 -9.91 -12.07 -16.19
C VAL A 263 -9.13 -11.45 -15.02
N LEU A 264 -9.63 -11.60 -13.79
CA LEU A 264 -8.94 -11.14 -12.58
C LEU A 264 -7.54 -11.76 -12.47
N ASN A 265 -7.42 -13.08 -12.67
CA ASN A 265 -6.14 -13.79 -12.62
C ASN A 265 -5.19 -13.31 -13.71
N SER A 266 -5.68 -13.13 -14.95
CA SER A 266 -4.87 -12.59 -16.04
C SER A 266 -4.34 -11.18 -15.72
N GLN A 267 -5.17 -10.33 -15.11
CA GLN A 267 -4.76 -8.98 -14.71
C GLN A 267 -3.75 -9.01 -13.56
N ILE A 268 -3.95 -9.85 -12.54
CA ILE A 268 -2.96 -10.05 -11.46
C ILE A 268 -1.61 -10.47 -12.04
N SER A 269 -1.57 -11.49 -12.90
CA SER A 269 -0.32 -11.98 -13.51
C SER A 269 0.37 -10.90 -14.34
N ARG A 270 -0.37 -10.12 -15.13
CA ARG A 270 0.15 -8.98 -15.87
C ARG A 270 0.76 -7.94 -14.93
N MET A 271 0.03 -7.60 -13.87
CA MET A 271 0.44 -6.57 -12.92
C MET A 271 1.69 -6.95 -12.12
N LEU A 272 1.85 -8.23 -11.77
CA LEU A 272 3.03 -8.74 -11.08
C LEU A 272 4.29 -8.77 -11.96
N GLN A 273 4.14 -8.77 -13.30
CA GLN A 273 5.24 -8.68 -14.26
C GLN A 273 5.62 -7.22 -14.60
N ASP A 274 4.80 -6.25 -14.23
CA ASP A 274 5.07 -4.84 -14.42
C ASP A 274 6.14 -4.35 -13.42
N ALA A 275 7.03 -3.46 -13.85
CA ALA A 275 8.09 -2.91 -13.01
C ALA A 275 7.56 -2.24 -11.72
N ARG A 276 6.32 -1.72 -11.74
CA ARG A 276 5.65 -1.15 -10.57
C ARG A 276 5.40 -2.16 -9.47
N ALA A 277 5.36 -3.47 -9.75
CA ALA A 277 5.20 -4.53 -8.74
C ALA A 277 6.34 -4.56 -7.71
N GLN A 278 7.49 -3.95 -8.00
CA GLN A 278 8.54 -3.75 -6.99
C GLN A 278 8.07 -2.93 -5.79
N ARG A 279 7.03 -2.09 -5.97
CA ARG A 279 6.45 -1.30 -4.87
C ARG A 279 5.74 -2.16 -3.82
N LEU A 280 5.33 -3.38 -4.19
CA LEU A 280 4.71 -4.29 -3.24
C LEU A 280 5.66 -4.64 -2.08
N SER A 281 6.94 -4.91 -2.36
CA SER A 281 7.91 -5.12 -1.27
C SER A 281 8.34 -3.80 -0.61
N GLN A 282 8.46 -2.72 -1.39
CA GLN A 282 8.88 -1.39 -0.87
C GLN A 282 7.88 -0.74 0.09
N VAL A 283 6.59 -0.95 -0.16
CA VAL A 283 5.51 -0.36 0.61
C VAL A 283 4.94 -1.41 1.55
N PHE A 284 4.21 -2.39 1.02
CA PHE A 284 3.56 -3.39 1.87
C PHE A 284 4.58 -4.23 2.65
N GLY A 285 5.62 -4.75 1.98
CA GLY A 285 6.67 -5.52 2.65
C GLY A 285 7.35 -4.74 3.78
N ASN A 286 7.62 -3.46 3.57
CA ASN A 286 8.20 -2.61 4.61
C ASN A 286 7.23 -2.25 5.73
N GLU A 287 5.99 -1.88 5.41
CA GLU A 287 4.98 -1.57 6.43
C GLU A 287 4.72 -2.78 7.33
N TRP A 288 4.76 -3.98 6.73
CA TRP A 288 4.60 -5.25 7.42
C TRP A 288 5.82 -5.60 8.29
N THR A 289 7.03 -5.63 7.74
CA THR A 289 8.19 -6.16 8.46
C THR A 289 9.10 -5.11 9.07
N SER A 290 8.87 -3.84 8.76
CA SER A 290 9.71 -2.71 9.18
C SER A 290 11.18 -2.83 8.72
N TYR A 291 11.48 -3.61 7.67
CA TYR A 291 12.86 -3.92 7.29
C TYR A 291 13.71 -2.68 6.98
N ALA A 292 13.10 -1.58 6.52
CA ALA A 292 13.81 -0.34 6.18
C ALA A 292 14.16 0.49 7.43
N ASP A 293 13.57 0.22 8.59
CA ASP A 293 13.84 0.93 9.84
C ASP A 293 15.30 0.71 10.29
N ILE A 294 15.99 -0.32 9.76
CA ILE A 294 17.43 -0.48 9.91
C ILE A 294 18.22 0.77 9.52
N MET A 295 17.72 1.60 8.59
CA MET A 295 18.37 2.85 8.17
C MET A 295 18.42 3.90 9.28
N GLU A 296 17.59 3.78 10.31
CA GLU A 296 17.53 4.66 11.47
C GLU A 296 18.31 4.11 12.67
N LEU A 297 18.71 2.83 12.62
CA LEU A 297 19.45 2.18 13.69
C LEU A 297 20.95 2.47 13.60
N GLU A 298 21.59 2.63 14.75
CA GLU A 298 23.06 2.69 14.88
C GLU A 298 23.61 1.29 15.13
N LEU A 299 24.09 0.62 14.07
CA LEU A 299 24.62 -0.75 14.21
C LEU A 299 25.81 -0.84 15.19
N PRO A 300 25.94 -1.92 15.98
CA PRO A 300 26.97 -2.03 17.00
C PRO A 300 28.35 -2.28 16.38
N ALA A 301 29.15 -1.22 16.26
CA ALA A 301 30.47 -1.23 15.62
C ALA A 301 31.49 -2.09 16.38
N GLU A 302 31.30 -2.29 17.68
CA GLU A 302 32.10 -3.14 18.55
C GLU A 302 32.11 -4.62 18.12
N PHE A 303 31.09 -5.08 17.40
CA PHE A 303 31.03 -6.41 16.80
C PHE A 303 31.54 -6.44 15.35
N GLY A 304 32.19 -5.37 14.89
CA GLY A 304 32.71 -5.24 13.52
C GLY A 304 31.64 -5.00 12.46
N VAL A 305 30.40 -4.72 12.85
CA VAL A 305 29.29 -4.45 11.93
C VAL A 305 29.41 -3.02 11.40
N LYS A 306 29.57 -2.89 10.08
CA LYS A 306 29.75 -1.58 9.43
C LYS A 306 28.40 -0.92 9.17
N GLN A 307 28.27 0.37 9.47
CA GLN A 307 27.08 1.18 9.14
C GLN A 307 26.75 1.19 7.64
N SER A 308 27.77 1.00 6.78
CA SER A 308 27.61 0.91 5.33
C SER A 308 26.83 -0.32 4.87
N LEU A 309 26.58 -1.31 5.75
CA LEU A 309 25.76 -2.48 5.44
C LEU A 309 24.26 -2.19 5.45
N ARG A 310 23.80 -1.11 6.10
CA ARG A 310 22.36 -0.81 6.24
C ARG A 310 21.62 -0.74 4.90
N PRO A 311 22.12 0.00 3.88
CA PRO A 311 21.47 0.02 2.56
C PRO A 311 21.44 -1.36 1.92
N SER A 312 22.52 -2.14 2.05
CA SER A 312 22.61 -3.48 1.48
C SER A 312 21.60 -4.44 2.14
N ALA A 313 21.50 -4.42 3.48
CA ALA A 313 20.56 -5.23 4.24
C ALA A 313 19.09 -4.87 3.95
N MET A 314 18.79 -3.58 3.81
CA MET A 314 17.46 -3.12 3.37
C MET A 314 17.13 -3.63 1.96
N GLU A 315 18.10 -3.57 1.04
CA GLU A 315 17.94 -4.02 -0.34
C GLU A 315 17.76 -5.54 -0.44
N GLU A 316 18.47 -6.33 0.37
CA GLU A 316 18.28 -7.78 0.49
C GLU A 316 16.81 -8.11 0.79
N SER A 317 16.23 -7.53 1.84
CA SER A 317 14.84 -7.78 2.22
C SER A 317 13.86 -7.34 1.16
N LYS A 318 14.09 -6.17 0.56
CA LYS A 318 13.25 -5.65 -0.53
C LYS A 318 13.21 -6.62 -1.71
N GLN A 319 14.36 -7.14 -2.15
CA GLN A 319 14.43 -8.07 -3.29
C GLN A 319 13.91 -9.46 -2.93
N PHE A 320 14.23 -9.94 -1.73
CA PHE A 320 13.75 -11.22 -1.22
C PHE A 320 12.22 -11.26 -1.15
N LEU A 321 11.61 -10.25 -0.54
CA LEU A 321 10.15 -10.12 -0.46
C LEU A 321 9.54 -9.93 -1.84
N HIS A 322 10.15 -9.11 -2.70
CA HIS A 322 9.67 -8.94 -4.08
C HIS A 322 9.62 -10.28 -4.80
N TYR A 323 10.73 -11.04 -4.78
CA TYR A 323 10.82 -12.35 -5.39
C TYR A 323 9.74 -13.28 -4.84
N ILE A 324 9.54 -13.34 -3.51
CA ILE A 324 8.49 -14.19 -2.92
C ILE A 324 7.08 -13.80 -3.37
N PHE A 325 6.79 -12.50 -3.45
CA PHE A 325 5.47 -11.99 -3.82
C PHE A 325 5.17 -12.11 -5.32
N THR A 326 6.20 -12.14 -6.16
CA THR A 326 6.08 -12.34 -7.60
C THR A 326 6.45 -13.79 -7.94
N GLU A 327 7.71 -14.06 -8.24
CA GLU A 327 8.22 -15.30 -8.85
C GLU A 327 8.33 -16.49 -7.90
N GLY A 328 8.15 -16.27 -6.59
CA GLY A 328 8.46 -17.18 -5.51
C GLY A 328 7.60 -18.45 -5.51
N PRO A 329 8.20 -19.64 -5.64
CA PRO A 329 7.44 -20.88 -5.77
C PRO A 329 6.67 -21.23 -4.49
N ARG A 330 7.20 -20.89 -3.30
CA ARG A 330 6.61 -21.26 -2.01
C ARG A 330 6.52 -20.06 -1.08
N LEU A 331 5.43 -19.96 -0.34
CA LEU A 331 5.25 -18.88 0.66
C LEU A 331 6.08 -19.20 1.89
N MET A 332 6.27 -20.49 2.18
CA MET A 332 7.15 -20.96 3.24
C MET A 332 8.60 -20.55 3.04
N ASP A 333 9.00 -20.20 1.82
CA ASP A 333 10.32 -19.59 1.55
C ASP A 333 10.53 -18.33 2.42
N LEU A 334 9.48 -17.64 2.88
CA LEU A 334 9.59 -16.56 3.86
C LEU A 334 10.38 -16.98 5.11
N PHE A 335 10.32 -18.25 5.52
CA PHE A 335 10.92 -18.75 6.75
C PHE A 335 12.03 -19.76 6.51
N ASP A 336 11.94 -20.57 5.45
CA ASP A 336 12.84 -21.70 5.20
C ASP A 336 13.60 -21.62 3.87
N ALA A 337 13.58 -20.47 3.17
CA ALA A 337 14.34 -20.31 1.94
C ALA A 337 15.82 -20.62 2.17
N ASN A 338 16.39 -21.41 1.27
CA ASN A 338 17.83 -21.68 1.22
C ASN A 338 18.57 -20.72 0.29
N TYR A 339 17.98 -19.56 0.01
CA TYR A 339 18.50 -18.53 -0.89
C TYR A 339 18.25 -17.12 -0.35
N SER A 340 19.06 -16.17 -0.79
CA SER A 340 18.85 -14.73 -0.54
C SER A 340 19.40 -13.89 -1.70
N PHE A 341 19.30 -12.57 -1.61
CA PHE A 341 19.77 -11.61 -2.61
C PHE A 341 20.91 -10.79 -2.02
N LEU A 342 22.13 -10.99 -2.55
CA LEU A 342 23.36 -10.43 -1.96
C LEU A 342 24.16 -9.65 -3.00
N ASN A 343 24.76 -8.54 -2.56
CA ASN A 343 25.91 -7.91 -3.21
C ASN A 343 27.21 -8.34 -2.50
N ASP A 344 28.36 -7.86 -2.96
CA ASP A 344 29.67 -8.20 -2.38
C ASP A 344 29.77 -7.85 -0.89
N GLN A 345 29.32 -6.67 -0.46
CA GLN A 345 29.40 -6.24 0.94
C GLN A 345 28.63 -7.16 1.89
N LEU A 346 27.40 -7.54 1.52
CA LEU A 346 26.58 -8.47 2.30
C LEU A 346 27.15 -9.89 2.26
N ALA A 347 27.64 -10.33 1.11
CA ALA A 347 28.23 -11.65 0.96
C ALA A 347 29.49 -11.79 1.83
N ASP A 348 30.36 -10.78 1.85
CA ASP A 348 31.53 -10.73 2.73
C ASP A 348 31.12 -10.80 4.21
N PHE A 349 30.10 -10.03 4.60
CA PHE A 349 29.57 -10.04 5.97
C PHE A 349 28.96 -11.39 6.34
N TYR A 350 28.26 -12.04 5.41
CA TYR A 350 27.67 -13.37 5.60
C TYR A 350 28.63 -14.52 5.36
N GLN A 351 29.88 -14.25 4.99
CA GLN A 351 30.91 -15.25 4.67
C GLN A 351 30.51 -16.16 3.49
N VAL A 352 29.80 -15.59 2.51
CA VAL A 352 29.35 -16.24 1.29
C VAL A 352 30.33 -15.93 0.17
N SER A 353 30.98 -16.97 -0.37
CA SER A 353 31.93 -16.81 -1.48
C SER A 353 31.22 -16.69 -2.83
N GLY A 354 31.88 -16.07 -3.82
CA GLY A 354 31.45 -16.07 -5.22
C GLY A 354 30.52 -14.93 -5.64
N VAL A 355 30.24 -13.97 -4.75
CA VAL A 355 29.52 -12.73 -5.07
C VAL A 355 30.52 -11.59 -5.22
N GLN A 356 30.40 -10.79 -6.28
CA GLN A 356 31.35 -9.71 -6.59
C GLN A 356 30.62 -8.49 -7.17
N GLY A 357 30.98 -7.30 -6.70
CA GLY A 357 30.39 -6.04 -7.14
C GLY A 357 29.08 -5.68 -6.45
N GLU A 358 28.68 -4.44 -6.67
CA GLU A 358 27.58 -3.77 -5.95
C GLU A 358 26.18 -4.31 -6.32
N ASN A 359 26.06 -4.98 -7.48
CA ASN A 359 24.80 -5.51 -7.96
C ASN A 359 24.37 -6.76 -7.19
N PHE A 360 23.15 -6.70 -6.66
CA PHE A 360 22.47 -7.81 -6.02
C PHE A 360 22.20 -8.95 -6.99
N ARG A 361 22.36 -10.18 -6.51
CA ARG A 361 21.98 -11.40 -7.23
C ARG A 361 21.43 -12.41 -6.26
N ARG A 362 20.55 -13.28 -6.76
CA ARG A 362 20.13 -14.45 -6.02
C ARG A 362 21.32 -15.38 -5.79
N VAL A 363 21.48 -15.82 -4.55
CA VAL A 363 22.47 -16.81 -4.14
C VAL A 363 21.73 -17.94 -3.44
N ASP A 364 21.82 -19.14 -3.98
CA ASP A 364 21.22 -20.36 -3.42
C ASP A 364 22.21 -21.11 -2.52
N ASN A 365 21.71 -22.14 -1.82
CA ASN A 365 22.47 -23.03 -0.94
C ASN A 365 23.19 -22.31 0.21
N LEU A 366 22.55 -21.30 0.80
CA LEU A 366 23.09 -20.56 1.95
C LEU A 366 23.13 -21.37 3.26
N GLY A 367 22.68 -22.63 3.23
CA GLY A 367 22.65 -23.53 4.37
C GLY A 367 21.53 -23.22 5.36
N GLU A 368 21.41 -24.05 6.40
CA GLU A 368 20.34 -23.97 7.40
C GLU A 368 20.42 -22.71 8.30
N GLN A 369 21.57 -22.02 8.31
CA GLN A 369 21.80 -20.83 9.14
C GLN A 369 21.27 -19.52 8.50
N ARG A 370 20.69 -19.59 7.30
CA ARG A 370 20.22 -18.44 6.50
C ARG A 370 18.81 -18.67 5.94
N GLY A 371 17.98 -19.34 6.74
CA GLY A 371 16.58 -19.62 6.42
C GLY A 371 15.73 -18.35 6.37
N GLY A 372 15.34 -17.94 5.17
CA GLY A 372 14.33 -16.91 4.93
C GLY A 372 14.55 -15.56 5.64
N MET A 373 13.46 -14.77 5.76
CA MET A 373 13.52 -13.38 6.24
C MET A 373 13.94 -13.26 7.71
N LEU A 374 13.65 -14.27 8.55
CA LEU A 374 13.97 -14.23 9.99
C LEU A 374 15.48 -14.22 10.26
N THR A 375 16.30 -14.54 9.25
CA THR A 375 17.76 -14.55 9.35
C THR A 375 18.41 -13.35 8.68
N GLN A 376 17.63 -12.49 8.03
CA GLN A 376 18.14 -11.29 7.35
C GLN A 376 18.53 -10.22 8.37
N MET A 377 19.59 -9.48 8.04
CA MET A 377 20.16 -8.48 8.95
C MET A 377 19.16 -7.39 9.33
N SER A 378 18.39 -6.88 8.37
CA SER A 378 17.32 -5.90 8.58
C SER A 378 16.31 -6.36 9.63
N ILE A 379 15.74 -7.57 9.46
CA ILE A 379 14.73 -8.15 10.35
C ILE A 379 15.32 -8.43 11.73
N LEU A 380 16.53 -8.97 11.79
CA LEU A 380 17.23 -9.21 13.05
C LEU A 380 17.48 -7.90 13.80
N SER A 381 17.88 -6.83 13.11
CA SER A 381 18.15 -5.53 13.73
C SER A 381 16.89 -4.85 14.25
N VAL A 382 15.78 -4.85 13.50
CA VAL A 382 14.53 -4.19 13.93
C VAL A 382 13.77 -4.96 15.00
N THR A 383 14.11 -6.24 15.21
CA THR A 383 13.55 -7.08 16.28
C THR A 383 14.44 -7.19 17.52
N ASN A 384 15.49 -6.38 17.63
CA ASN A 384 16.38 -6.36 18.81
C ASN A 384 15.84 -5.53 20.00
N GLY A 385 16.57 -5.58 21.11
CA GLY A 385 16.33 -4.76 22.30
C GLY A 385 16.70 -3.28 22.12
N PRO A 386 16.43 -2.43 23.14
CA PRO A 386 16.70 -0.98 23.12
C PRO A 386 18.14 -0.58 22.75
N ASP A 387 19.13 -1.44 23.04
CA ASP A 387 20.56 -1.22 22.72
C ASP A 387 21.07 -2.12 21.58
N LEU A 388 20.16 -2.58 20.70
CA LEU A 388 20.43 -3.57 19.65
C LEU A 388 20.96 -4.93 20.16
N ASP A 389 20.82 -5.20 21.45
CA ASP A 389 21.08 -6.51 22.02
C ASP A 389 20.10 -7.57 21.49
N THR A 390 20.60 -8.81 21.40
CA THR A 390 19.78 -9.95 20.99
C THR A 390 18.63 -10.16 21.96
N HIS A 391 17.39 -10.10 21.45
CA HIS A 391 16.19 -10.19 22.27
C HIS A 391 15.24 -11.26 21.73
N PRO A 392 15.44 -12.55 22.07
CA PRO A 392 14.65 -13.66 21.50
C PRO A 392 13.14 -13.54 21.81
N VAL A 393 12.78 -12.99 22.97
CA VAL A 393 11.36 -12.77 23.33
C VAL A 393 10.70 -11.76 22.39
N ARG A 394 11.29 -10.59 22.15
CA ARG A 394 10.78 -9.59 21.19
C ARG A 394 10.64 -10.16 19.80
N ARG A 395 11.63 -10.94 19.34
CA ARG A 395 11.56 -11.62 18.04
C ARG A 395 10.44 -12.65 17.99
N GLY A 396 10.23 -13.41 19.08
CA GLY A 396 9.10 -14.32 19.21
C GLY A 396 7.76 -13.59 19.15
N VAL A 397 7.61 -12.48 19.88
CA VAL A 397 6.41 -11.62 19.83
C VAL A 397 6.18 -11.09 18.42
N TRP A 398 7.23 -10.62 17.73
CA TRP A 398 7.15 -10.19 16.34
C TRP A 398 6.64 -11.32 15.43
N VAL A 399 7.15 -12.54 15.55
CA VAL A 399 6.66 -13.68 14.75
C VAL A 399 5.19 -13.97 15.05
N VAL A 400 4.79 -13.98 16.32
CA VAL A 400 3.40 -14.30 16.71
C VAL A 400 2.44 -13.21 16.22
N ASN A 401 2.79 -11.93 16.39
CA ASN A 401 1.97 -10.80 15.97
C ASN A 401 1.97 -10.66 14.44
N GLU A 402 3.16 -10.48 13.84
CA GLU A 402 3.34 -10.10 12.44
C GLU A 402 3.34 -11.28 11.47
N ALA A 403 3.66 -12.51 11.88
CA ALA A 403 3.61 -13.66 10.97
C ALA A 403 2.42 -14.60 11.23
N MET A 404 1.90 -14.65 12.46
CA MET A 404 0.78 -15.55 12.81
C MET A 404 -0.58 -14.84 12.94
N CYS A 405 -0.63 -13.49 13.00
CA CYS A 405 -1.82 -12.71 13.36
C CYS A 405 -2.39 -13.10 14.73
N LEU A 406 -1.54 -13.41 15.71
CA LEU A 406 -1.99 -13.75 17.07
C LEU A 406 -1.62 -12.61 18.01
N GLU A 407 -2.54 -12.24 18.90
CA GLU A 407 -2.29 -11.22 19.91
C GLU A 407 -1.73 -11.88 21.18
N ILE A 408 -0.55 -11.44 21.61
CA ILE A 408 -0.03 -11.75 22.95
C ILE A 408 -0.40 -10.58 23.86
N PRO A 409 -1.22 -10.80 24.92
CA PRO A 409 -1.54 -9.73 25.85
C PRO A 409 -0.29 -9.24 26.56
N ASP A 410 -0.26 -7.95 26.92
CA ASP A 410 0.84 -7.38 27.69
C ASP A 410 1.08 -8.18 28.98
N PRO A 411 2.35 -8.33 29.42
CA PRO A 411 2.64 -8.97 30.69
C PRO A 411 1.93 -8.24 31.84
N PRO A 412 1.48 -8.95 32.89
CA PRO A 412 0.92 -8.33 34.08
C PRO A 412 1.88 -7.29 34.68
N GLU A 413 1.35 -6.19 35.22
CA GLU A 413 2.17 -5.20 35.91
C GLU A 413 3.01 -5.86 37.03
N GLY A 414 4.31 -5.58 37.05
CA GLY A 414 5.23 -6.03 38.09
C GLY A 414 5.94 -7.36 37.85
N VAL A 415 5.96 -7.86 36.60
CA VAL A 415 6.78 -9.01 36.20
C VAL A 415 7.79 -8.53 35.16
N ASP A 416 9.05 -8.37 35.57
CA ASP A 416 10.20 -8.03 34.71
C ASP A 416 10.68 -9.24 33.89
#